data_AF-A0A953PYE3-F1
#
_entry.id   AF-A0A953PYE3-F1
#
_cell.length_a   1.000
_cell.length_b   1.000
_cell.length_c   1.000
_cell.angle_alpha   90.00
_cell.angle_beta   90.00
_cell.angle_gamma   90.00
#
_symmetry.space_group_name_H-M   'P 1'
#
loop_
_entity.id
_entity.type
_entity.pdbx_description
1 polymer ?
#
loop_
_entity_poly.entity_id
_entity_poly.type
_entity_poly.pdbx_seq_one_letter_code
_entity_poly.pdbx_strand_id
1 'polypeptide(L)'
;MIRCAQCQKEFTAPEYKERVASIAGSIQGDEYVETYFFCAECGVYTVEYYHDRFCDEESVSVSGPLPKPRGDAKVELIRQCPEPFNKHCPCLAHRAYFGESLD
;
A
#
# COMPACT_ATOMS: atom_id res chain seq x y z
N MET A 1 -0.63 -5.45 -14.09
CA MET A 1 -0.76 -6.79 -13.46
C MET A 1 0.36 -6.93 -12.45
N ILE A 2 0.05 -7.18 -11.17
CA ILE A 2 1.06 -7.27 -10.12
C ILE A 2 1.43 -8.73 -9.90
N ARG A 3 2.72 -8.97 -9.63
CA ARG A 3 3.27 -10.31 -9.39
C ARG A 3 3.91 -10.35 -8.02
N CYS A 4 3.87 -11.51 -7.37
CA CYS A 4 4.57 -11.73 -6.13
C CYS A 4 6.07 -11.51 -6.34
N ALA A 5 6.69 -10.66 -5.52
CA ALA A 5 8.12 -10.36 -5.62
C ALA A 5 9.01 -11.60 -5.43
N GLN A 6 8.51 -12.68 -4.80
CA GLN A 6 9.27 -13.89 -4.52
C GLN A 6 9.06 -15.01 -5.56
N CYS A 7 7.82 -15.45 -5.79
CA CYS A 7 7.54 -16.55 -6.72
C CYS A 7 7.13 -16.11 -8.12
N GLN A 8 7.02 -14.79 -8.38
CA GLN A 8 6.57 -14.22 -9.65
C GLN A 8 5.15 -14.64 -10.07
N LYS A 9 4.40 -15.29 -9.17
CA LYS A 9 3.00 -15.62 -9.40
C LYS A 9 2.20 -14.33 -9.56
N GLU A 10 1.35 -14.31 -10.58
CA GLU A 10 0.48 -13.17 -10.86
C GLU A 10 -0.67 -13.14 -9.84
N PHE A 11 -0.91 -11.97 -9.25
CA PHE A 11 -2.11 -11.72 -8.47
C PHE A 11 -3.24 -11.46 -9.49
N THR A 12 -4.15 -12.44 -9.66
CA THR A 12 -5.22 -12.37 -10.67
C THR A 12 -6.42 -11.58 -10.15
N ALA A 13 -6.76 -10.47 -10.82
CA ALA A 13 -8.04 -9.77 -10.63
C ALA A 13 -9.17 -10.59 -11.32
N PRO A 14 -10.40 -10.68 -10.76
CA PRO A 14 -11.15 -9.58 -10.14
C PRO A 14 -11.62 -9.82 -8.69
N GLU A 15 -11.23 -10.92 -8.05
CA GLU A 15 -11.58 -11.19 -6.65
C GLU A 15 -10.45 -10.74 -5.72
N TYR A 16 -10.63 -9.56 -5.13
CA TYR A 16 -9.80 -8.83 -4.16
C TYR A 16 -9.28 -9.61 -2.91
N LYS A 17 -9.19 -10.94 -2.92
CA LYS A 17 -8.71 -11.74 -1.77
C LYS A 17 -7.22 -11.56 -1.50
N GLU A 18 -6.43 -11.33 -2.55
CA GLU A 18 -4.98 -11.16 -2.43
C GLU A 18 -4.58 -9.72 -2.09
N ARG A 19 -5.42 -8.73 -2.42
CA ARG A 19 -5.27 -7.33 -1.97
C ARG A 19 -5.78 -7.22 -0.54
N VAL A 20 -4.86 -7.04 0.41
CA VAL A 20 -5.20 -7.09 1.84
C VAL A 20 -5.58 -5.71 2.38
N ALA A 21 -4.87 -4.67 1.95
CA ALA A 21 -5.08 -3.30 2.36
C ALA A 21 -4.51 -2.33 1.33
N SER A 22 -4.99 -1.10 1.36
CA SER A 22 -4.40 -0.01 0.60
C SER A 22 -4.64 1.29 1.34
N ILE A 23 -3.70 2.22 1.24
CA ILE A 23 -3.75 3.52 1.90
C ILE A 23 -3.25 4.59 0.94
N ALA A 24 -3.92 5.74 0.93
CA ALA A 24 -3.53 6.92 0.19
C ALA A 24 -3.16 8.04 1.16
N GLY A 25 -2.19 8.87 0.79
CA GLY A 25 -1.78 10.04 1.55
C GLY A 25 -1.25 11.13 0.62
N SER A 26 -1.60 12.39 0.91
CA SER A 26 -1.02 13.54 0.23
C SER A 26 0.12 14.13 1.05
N ILE A 27 1.28 14.29 0.43
CA ILE A 27 2.50 14.81 1.06
C ILE A 27 3.07 15.88 0.12
N GLN A 28 3.11 17.14 0.57
CA GLN A 28 3.65 18.26 -0.20
C GLN A 28 3.02 18.42 -1.61
N GLY A 29 1.73 18.09 -1.75
CA GLY A 29 0.99 18.15 -3.01
C GLY A 29 1.06 16.88 -3.86
N ASP A 30 1.99 15.97 -3.59
CA ASP A 30 2.07 14.66 -4.24
C ASP A 30 1.09 13.68 -3.58
N GLU A 31 0.55 12.74 -4.35
CA GLU A 31 -0.28 11.65 -3.85
C GLU A 31 0.49 10.33 -3.87
N TYR A 32 0.58 9.72 -2.69
CA TYR A 32 1.19 8.41 -2.48
C TYR A 32 0.09 7.41 -2.15
N VAL A 33 -0.01 6.35 -2.96
CA VAL A 33 -0.89 5.23 -2.70
C VAL A 33 -0.07 3.96 -2.57
N GLU A 34 -0.18 3.31 -1.43
CA GLU A 34 0.45 2.03 -1.17
C GLU A 34 -0.61 0.93 -1.14
N THR A 35 -0.40 -0.14 -1.89
CA THR A 35 -1.30 -1.30 -1.94
C THR A 35 -0.55 -2.57 -1.56
N TYR A 36 -1.07 -3.27 -0.54
CA TYR A 36 -0.49 -4.50 0.00
C TYR A 36 -1.17 -5.73 -0.58
N PHE A 37 -0.37 -6.61 -1.17
CA PHE A 37 -0.78 -7.91 -1.70
C PHE A 37 -0.12 -9.04 -0.90
N PHE A 38 -0.89 -10.02 -0.44
CA PHE A 38 -0.36 -11.17 0.30
C PHE A 38 -0.35 -12.42 -0.56
N CYS A 39 0.82 -13.05 -0.68
CA CYS A 39 0.94 -14.35 -1.35
C CYS A 39 0.81 -15.48 -0.32
N ALA A 40 -0.27 -16.25 -0.39
CA ALA A 40 -0.52 -17.37 0.52
C ALA A 40 0.50 -18.53 0.38
N GLU A 41 1.10 -18.70 -0.81
CA GLU A 41 2.10 -19.74 -1.07
C GLU A 41 3.47 -19.41 -0.48
N CYS A 42 3.92 -18.16 -0.65
CA CYS A 42 5.21 -17.72 -0.12
C CYS A 42 5.12 -17.22 1.32
N GLY A 43 3.93 -16.85 1.79
CA GLY A 43 3.75 -16.24 3.11
C GLY A 43 4.39 -14.85 3.23
N VAL A 44 4.52 -14.11 2.11
CA VAL A 44 5.13 -12.78 2.06
C VAL A 44 4.18 -11.78 1.40
N TYR A 45 4.38 -10.51 1.74
CA TYR A 45 3.71 -9.39 1.12
C TYR A 45 4.51 -8.83 -0.05
N THR A 46 3.78 -8.35 -1.05
CA THR A 46 4.26 -7.50 -2.13
C THR A 46 3.52 -6.17 -2.03
N VAL A 47 4.24 -5.06 -2.13
CA VAL A 47 3.67 -3.72 -1.98
C VAL A 47 3.84 -2.98 -3.30
N GLU A 48 2.74 -2.51 -3.85
CA GLU A 48 2.74 -1.57 -4.97
C GLU A 48 2.71 -0.15 -4.41
N TYR A 49 3.64 0.68 -4.88
CA TYR A 49 3.70 2.10 -4.59
C TYR A 49 3.33 2.83 -5.87
N TYR A 50 2.25 3.57 -5.79
CA TYR A 50 1.80 4.49 -6.80
C TYR A 50 2.09 5.90 -6.29
N HIS A 51 2.87 6.66 -7.05
CA HIS A 51 3.24 8.03 -6.74
C HIS A 51 2.78 8.92 -7.89
N ASP A 52 1.68 9.64 -7.66
CA ASP A 52 1.20 10.71 -8.52
C ASP A 52 1.88 12.01 -8.07
N ARG A 53 2.72 12.54 -8.96
CA ARG A 53 3.49 13.75 -8.69
C ARG A 53 2.72 14.94 -9.22
N PHE A 54 2.59 15.97 -8.41
CA PHE A 54 1.85 17.16 -8.81
C PHE A 54 2.48 17.87 -10.03
N CYS A 55 3.80 17.83 -10.15
CA CYS A 55 4.57 18.56 -11.18
C CYS A 55 5.26 17.66 -12.21
N ASP A 56 5.08 16.33 -12.17
CA ASP A 56 5.89 15.37 -12.94
C ASP A 56 5.04 14.15 -13.34
N GLU A 57 5.62 13.13 -13.97
CA GLU A 57 4.87 11.95 -14.39
C GLU A 57 4.55 11.03 -13.20
N GLU A 58 3.37 10.41 -13.24
CA GLU A 58 3.00 9.34 -12.30
C GLU A 58 3.98 8.17 -12.42
N SER A 59 4.32 7.57 -11.28
CA SER A 59 5.24 6.44 -11.25
C SER A 59 4.68 5.30 -10.41
N VAL A 60 4.87 4.08 -10.91
CA VAL A 60 4.47 2.85 -10.23
C VAL A 60 5.70 2.01 -9.98
N SER A 61 5.91 1.63 -8.73
CA SER A 61 6.98 0.73 -8.33
C SER A 61 6.44 -0.39 -7.45
N VAL A 62 7.10 -1.54 -7.48
CA VAL A 62 6.71 -2.70 -6.69
C VAL A 62 7.88 -3.09 -5.80
N SER A 63 7.62 -3.29 -4.52
CA SER A 63 8.60 -3.71 -3.53
C SER A 63 8.19 -5.02 -2.86
N GLY A 64 9.19 -5.82 -2.52
CA GLY A 64 9.05 -7.08 -1.82
C GLY A 64 10.30 -7.93 -2.00
N PRO A 65 10.40 -9.09 -1.35
CA PRO A 65 9.38 -9.68 -0.46
C PRO A 65 9.38 -9.04 0.95
N LEU A 66 8.20 -8.63 1.41
CA LEU A 66 8.01 -8.13 2.78
C LEU A 66 7.55 -9.28 3.69
N PRO A 67 8.27 -9.58 4.79
CA PRO A 67 7.87 -10.64 5.71
C PRO A 67 6.47 -10.41 6.29
N LYS A 68 5.70 -11.49 6.47
CA LYS A 68 4.33 -11.44 7.01
C LYS A 68 4.18 -10.58 8.27
N PRO A 69 5.02 -10.69 9.32
CA PRO A 69 4.85 -9.89 10.53
C PRO A 69 4.94 -8.38 10.28
N ARG A 70 5.79 -7.95 9.34
CA ARG A 70 5.93 -6.53 8.98
C ARG A 70 4.75 -6.04 8.15
N GLY A 71 4.30 -6.87 7.19
CA GLY A 71 3.13 -6.55 6.39
C GLY A 71 1.83 -6.53 7.21
N ASP A 72 1.65 -7.48 8.13
CA ASP A 72 0.50 -7.53 9.03
C ASP A 72 0.44 -6.28 9.92
N ALA A 73 1.56 -5.82 10.47
CA ALA A 73 1.61 -4.59 11.27
C ALA A 73 1.16 -3.36 10.46
N LYS A 74 1.58 -3.27 9.19
CA LYS A 74 1.14 -2.19 8.29
C LYS A 74 -0.34 -2.31 7.93
N VAL A 75 -0.81 -3.51 7.57
CA VAL A 75 -2.22 -3.79 7.28
C VAL A 75 -3.12 -3.48 8.46
N GLU A 76 -2.72 -3.87 9.67
CA GLU A 76 -3.48 -3.62 10.90
C GLU A 76 -3.59 -2.11 11.18
N LEU A 77 -2.52 -1.36 10.96
CA LEU A 77 -2.56 0.10 11.05
C LEU A 77 -3.54 0.70 10.03
N ILE A 78 -3.48 0.27 8.77
CA ILE A 78 -4.38 0.77 7.71
C ILE A 78 -5.86 0.48 8.05
N ARG A 79 -6.16 -0.69 8.62
CA ARG A 79 -7.52 -1.09 9.03
C ARG A 79 -8.12 -0.26 10.16
N GLN A 80 -7.31 0.49 10.89
CA GLN A 80 -7.81 1.42 11.91
C GLN A 80 -8.41 2.69 11.29
N CYS A 81 -8.15 2.96 10.00
CA CYS A 81 -8.79 4.06 9.28
C CYS A 81 -10.08 3.57 8.59
N PRO A 82 -11.22 4.25 8.79
CA PRO A 82 -12.46 3.91 8.09
C PRO A 82 -12.41 4.25 6.59
N GLU A 83 -11.55 5.20 6.20
CA GLU A 83 -11.42 5.70 4.82
C GLU A 83 -9.95 5.74 4.40
N PRO A 84 -9.27 4.58 4.27
CA PRO A 84 -7.84 4.55 4.02
C PRO A 84 -7.46 5.13 2.64
N PHE A 85 -8.40 5.20 1.70
CA PHE A 85 -8.24 5.82 0.39
C PHE A 85 -8.39 7.34 0.38
N ASN A 86 -8.84 7.94 1.49
CA ASN A 86 -8.92 9.39 1.60
C ASN A 86 -7.51 9.94 1.83
N LYS A 87 -6.91 10.51 0.79
CA LYS A 87 -5.54 11.07 0.81
C LYS A 87 -5.36 12.27 1.75
N HIS A 88 -6.46 12.91 2.16
CA HIS A 88 -6.47 14.02 3.13
C HIS A 88 -7.00 13.57 4.50
N CYS A 89 -7.03 12.27 4.80
CA CYS A 89 -7.56 11.78 6.07
C CYS A 89 -6.63 12.20 7.23
N PRO A 90 -7.14 12.93 8.23
CA PRO A 90 -6.31 13.40 9.35
C PRO A 90 -6.19 12.39 10.50
N CYS A 91 -6.62 11.13 10.30
CA CYS A 91 -6.71 10.17 11.40
C CYS A 91 -5.33 9.76 11.94
N LEU A 92 -5.30 9.29 13.19
CA LEU A 92 -4.05 8.86 13.83
C LEU A 92 -3.36 7.72 13.07
N ALA A 93 -4.12 6.83 12.43
CA ALA A 93 -3.56 5.74 11.63
C ALA A 93 -2.79 6.25 10.41
N HIS A 94 -3.37 7.20 9.66
CA HIS A 94 -2.72 7.87 8.53
C HIS A 94 -1.48 8.65 8.97
N ARG A 95 -1.58 9.42 10.05
CA ARG A 95 -0.43 10.15 10.61
C ARG A 95 0.69 9.23 11.06
N ALA A 96 0.36 8.14 11.74
CA ALA A 96 1.33 7.13 12.15
C ALA A 96 1.93 6.38 10.96
N TYR A 97 1.15 6.18 9.89
CA TYR A 97 1.59 5.50 8.68
C TYR A 97 2.61 6.33 7.89
N PHE A 98 2.29 7.60 7.65
CA PHE A 98 3.10 8.55 6.86
C PHE A 98 4.03 9.43 7.72
N GLY A 99 4.16 9.15 9.01
CA GLY A 99 5.11 9.83 9.90
C GLY A 99 4.89 11.35 10.01
N GLU A 100 3.65 11.77 10.24
CA GLU A 100 3.23 13.18 10.38
C GLU A 100 3.57 14.09 9.18
N SER A 101 3.86 13.49 8.02
CA SER A 101 4.23 14.23 6.80
C SER A 101 3.03 14.55 5.89
N LEU A 102 1.80 14.29 6.34
CA LEU A 102 0.58 14.57 5.60
C LEU A 102 0.28 16.07 5.59
N ASP A 103 -0.26 16.55 4.46
CA ASP A 103 -0.74 17.93 4.29
C ASP A 103 -1.98 18.26 5.15
#